data_AF-A0A538DIF5-F1
#
_entry.id   AF-A0A538DIF5-F1
#
_cell.length_a   1.000
_cell.length_b   1.000
_cell.length_c   1.000
_cell.angle_alpha   90.00
_cell.angle_beta   90.00
_cell.angle_gamma   90.00
#
_symmetry.space_group_name_H-M   'P 1'
#
loop_
_entity.id
_entity.type
_entity.pdbx_description
1 polymer ?
#
loop_
_entity_poly.entity_id
_entity_poly.type
_entity_poly.pdbx_seq_one_letter_code
_entity_poly.pdbx_strand_id
1 'polypeptide(L)'
;MGDLKGFMTHARQTPTRRPVPVRLLDWREVYEPFAADNVRVQASRCMDCGIPFCNNGCPLGNIIPDFNDLVYRDRWEDAFHRLHATNNFPEFTGRLCPAPCEAACVLGINSDPVTIKQVELEIVERAWNEGWILTRAGHDVVVLERADRVGGLLRYGIPEFKMEKKYLDRRLEQMRLEGTEFRVNTNAGVDVTGSELQRDFDAIVLAGGATLWRDLPVPGREFKGVYQAMEYLPPSNRVQQGDLAASPIDAHGKRVVIIGGGDTGADCLGTAHRQGAAEIHQFEILPRPPADRVANMPWPTYPMLFRVSSAHEEGGVRIYS
;
A
#
# COMPACT_ATOMS: atom_id res chain seq x y z
N MET A 1 20.54 13.05 16.91
CA MET A 1 19.18 12.56 16.64
C MET A 1 18.14 13.55 17.16
N GLY A 2 17.10 13.80 16.36
CA GLY A 2 15.83 14.45 16.71
C GLY A 2 15.90 15.80 17.41
N ASP A 3 14.73 16.34 17.73
CA ASP A 3 14.59 17.25 18.87
C ASP A 3 14.31 16.37 20.10
N LEU A 4 15.19 16.43 21.11
CA LEU A 4 15.05 15.67 22.36
C LEU A 4 13.72 15.91 23.08
N LYS A 5 13.00 16.99 22.75
CA LYS A 5 11.69 17.33 23.31
C LYS A 5 10.58 17.46 22.27
N GLY A 6 10.85 17.15 20.99
CA GLY A 6 9.88 17.36 19.91
C GLY A 6 8.56 16.62 20.11
N PHE A 7 8.61 15.42 20.71
CA PHE A 7 7.42 14.64 21.06
C PHE A 7 6.58 15.25 22.19
N MET A 8 7.16 16.13 23.03
CA MET A 8 6.47 16.82 24.12
C MET A 8 5.83 18.13 23.63
N THR A 9 6.43 18.79 22.63
CA THR A 9 6.04 20.12 22.16
C THR A 9 5.10 20.10 20.96
N HIS A 10 5.10 19.03 20.16
CA HIS A 10 4.29 18.92 18.95
C HIS A 10 3.32 17.77 19.06
N ALA A 11 2.05 18.00 18.73
CA ALA A 11 1.03 16.95 18.60
C ALA A 11 1.19 16.15 17.30
N ARG A 12 0.63 14.94 17.25
CA ARG A 12 0.70 14.10 16.05
C ARG A 12 -0.23 14.69 15.00
N GLN A 13 0.27 14.80 13.78
CA GLN A 13 -0.51 15.27 12.64
C GLN A 13 -0.28 14.36 11.45
N THR A 14 -1.35 13.96 10.79
CA THR A 14 -1.31 13.18 9.55
C THR A 14 -2.01 13.95 8.44
N PRO A 15 -1.76 13.61 7.16
CA PRO A 15 -2.53 14.16 6.06
C PRO A 15 -4.03 13.96 6.30
N THR A 16 -4.80 15.02 6.06
CA THR A 16 -6.26 14.98 6.10
C THR A 16 -6.78 14.14 4.93
N ARG A 17 -7.87 13.43 5.17
CA ARG A 17 -8.59 12.75 4.09
C ARG A 17 -9.55 13.75 3.45
N ARG A 18 -9.67 13.71 2.12
CA ARG A 18 -10.68 14.45 1.38
C ARG A 18 -12.08 14.10 1.93
N PRO A 19 -13.02 15.07 1.98
CA PRO A 19 -14.38 14.82 2.48
C PRO A 19 -15.06 13.66 1.76
N VAL A 20 -15.82 12.84 2.49
CA VAL A 20 -16.54 11.67 1.95
C VAL A 20 -17.36 12.02 0.70
N PRO A 21 -18.20 13.08 0.69
CA PRO A 21 -18.99 13.42 -0.49
C PRO A 21 -18.16 13.76 -1.72
N VAL A 22 -16.92 14.23 -1.56
CA VAL A 22 -16.02 14.57 -2.67
C VAL A 22 -15.34 13.32 -3.21
N ARG A 23 -14.75 12.50 -2.33
CA ARG A 23 -13.98 11.32 -2.76
C ARG A 23 -14.84 10.18 -3.32
N LEU A 24 -16.15 10.22 -3.12
CA LEU A 24 -17.12 9.30 -3.76
C LEU A 24 -17.37 9.63 -5.24
N LEU A 25 -17.07 10.86 -5.67
CA LEU A 25 -17.30 11.32 -7.04
C LEU A 25 -16.14 11.02 -8.00
N ASP A 26 -15.01 10.56 -7.48
CA ASP A 26 -13.81 10.30 -8.26
C ASP A 26 -12.98 9.12 -7.72
N TRP A 27 -11.91 8.81 -8.44
CA TRP A 27 -10.99 7.72 -8.15
C TRP A 27 -9.61 8.21 -7.75
N ARG A 28 -9.47 9.49 -7.35
CA ARG A 28 -8.18 10.07 -6.93
C ARG A 28 -7.82 9.60 -5.52
N GLU A 29 -6.55 9.72 -5.15
CA GLU A 29 -6.09 9.38 -3.81
C GLU A 29 -6.93 10.07 -2.71
N VAL A 30 -7.22 9.35 -1.62
CA VAL A 30 -8.09 9.86 -0.56
C VAL A 30 -7.44 10.93 0.33
N TYR A 31 -6.12 11.08 0.30
CA TYR A 31 -5.37 12.01 1.15
C TYR A 31 -5.12 13.34 0.45
N GLU A 32 -5.18 14.43 1.20
CA GLU A 32 -4.75 15.75 0.74
C GLU A 32 -3.23 15.88 0.83
N PRO A 33 -2.60 16.76 0.02
CA PRO A 33 -1.19 17.07 0.15
C PRO A 33 -0.83 17.51 1.57
N PHE A 34 0.31 17.04 2.07
CA PHE A 34 0.79 17.35 3.42
C PHE A 34 2.11 18.10 3.32
N ALA A 35 2.17 19.31 3.87
CA ALA A 35 3.31 20.19 3.69
C ALA A 35 4.60 19.58 4.28
N ALA A 36 5.72 19.74 3.57
CA ALA A 36 7.03 19.24 3.99
C ALA A 36 7.43 19.76 5.39
N ASP A 37 7.08 21.01 5.74
CA ASP A 37 7.32 21.54 7.08
C ASP A 37 6.57 20.79 8.17
N ASN A 38 5.33 20.35 7.90
CA ASN A 38 4.60 19.49 8.84
C ASN A 38 5.31 18.15 8.98
N VAL A 39 5.83 17.57 7.89
CA VAL A 39 6.62 16.32 7.94
C VAL A 39 7.87 16.48 8.78
N ARG A 40 8.60 17.59 8.65
CA ARG A 40 9.78 17.89 9.48
C ARG A 40 9.42 17.99 10.96
N VAL A 41 8.32 18.65 11.28
CA VAL A 41 7.79 18.72 12.66
C VAL A 41 7.40 17.34 13.16
N GLN A 42 6.80 16.49 12.33
CA GLN A 42 6.48 15.12 12.77
C GLN A 42 7.72 14.24 12.94
N ALA A 43 8.75 14.41 12.09
CA ALA A 43 10.02 13.70 12.21
C ALA A 43 10.77 14.08 13.50
N SER A 44 10.63 15.34 13.96
CA SER A 44 11.23 15.81 15.23
C SER A 44 10.64 15.13 16.47
N ARG A 45 9.47 14.48 16.37
CA ARG A 45 8.88 13.66 17.45
C ARG A 45 9.67 12.37 17.72
N CYS A 46 10.66 12.01 16.90
CA CYS A 46 11.49 10.84 17.15
C CYS A 46 12.34 11.04 18.42
N MET A 47 12.19 10.14 19.40
CA MET A 47 12.75 10.32 20.76
C MET A 47 14.22 9.96 20.91
N ASP A 48 14.89 9.42 19.90
CA ASP A 48 16.20 8.77 20.05
C ASP A 48 16.20 7.73 21.19
N CYS A 49 15.40 6.67 21.02
CA CYS A 49 15.03 5.75 22.10
C CYS A 49 16.19 4.85 22.61
N GLY A 50 17.40 4.97 22.07
CA GLY A 50 18.53 4.06 22.27
C GLY A 50 18.35 2.69 21.60
N ILE A 51 17.21 2.02 21.81
CA ILE A 51 16.83 0.78 21.14
C ILE A 51 15.67 1.07 20.17
N PRO A 52 15.91 1.13 18.85
CA PRO A 52 14.89 1.49 17.88
C PRO A 52 14.02 0.27 17.51
N PHE A 53 13.04 -0.05 18.36
CA PHE A 53 12.07 -1.13 18.10
C PHE A 53 11.30 -0.95 16.78
N CYS A 54 11.15 0.28 16.31
CA CYS A 54 10.55 0.58 15.01
C CYS A 54 11.33 -0.06 13.84
N ASN A 55 12.66 -0.19 13.93
CA ASN A 55 13.47 -0.87 12.91
C ASN A 55 13.08 -2.34 12.81
N ASN A 56 12.94 -3.01 13.95
CA ASN A 56 12.52 -4.42 14.03
C ASN A 56 11.03 -4.61 13.69
N GLY A 57 10.21 -3.60 13.98
CA GLY A 57 8.81 -3.59 13.59
C GLY A 57 8.61 -3.43 12.08
N CYS A 58 9.59 -2.88 11.37
CA CYS A 58 9.59 -2.82 9.91
C CYS A 58 10.10 -4.15 9.32
N PRO A 59 9.32 -4.86 8.49
CA PRO A 59 9.80 -6.10 7.85
C PRO A 59 11.02 -5.90 6.95
N LEU A 60 11.26 -4.68 6.46
CA LEU A 60 12.43 -4.32 5.66
C LEU A 60 13.67 -4.02 6.51
N GLY A 61 13.52 -3.90 7.83
CA GLY A 61 14.60 -3.46 8.72
C GLY A 61 14.98 -1.99 8.50
N ASN A 62 14.04 -1.14 8.06
CA ASN A 62 14.31 0.27 7.78
C ASN A 62 14.98 0.97 8.96
N ILE A 63 15.93 1.85 8.65
CA ILE A 63 16.75 2.53 9.65
C ILE A 63 16.10 3.87 10.00
N ILE A 64 14.99 3.76 10.72
CA ILE A 64 13.98 4.81 10.87
C ILE A 64 14.45 6.05 11.64
N PRO A 65 15.13 5.93 12.80
CA PRO A 65 15.63 7.10 13.50
C PRO A 65 16.54 7.97 12.63
N ASP A 66 17.37 7.33 11.81
CA ASP A 66 18.36 8.04 10.99
C ASP A 66 17.69 8.89 9.90
N PHE A 67 16.76 8.32 9.12
CA PHE A 67 16.10 9.13 8.09
C PHE A 67 15.17 10.19 8.71
N ASN A 68 14.53 9.92 9.87
CA ASN A 68 13.73 10.93 10.56
C ASN A 68 14.61 12.10 11.03
N ASP A 69 15.79 11.80 11.55
CA ASP A 69 16.76 12.79 12.00
C ASP A 69 17.30 13.64 10.85
N LEU A 70 17.59 13.01 9.71
CA LEU A 70 18.01 13.70 8.49
C LEU A 70 16.90 14.62 7.96
N VAL A 71 15.65 14.15 7.91
CA VAL A 71 14.49 14.99 7.54
C VAL A 71 14.32 16.18 8.48
N TYR A 72 14.40 15.94 9.79
CA TYR A 72 14.31 17.03 10.77
C TYR A 72 15.38 18.11 10.53
N ARG A 73 16.62 17.69 10.23
CA ARG A 73 17.73 18.60 9.89
C ARG A 73 17.72 19.14 8.46
N ASP A 74 16.63 18.94 7.72
CA ASP A 74 16.47 19.41 6.35
C ASP A 74 17.50 18.80 5.36
N ARG A 75 18.03 17.60 5.68
CA ARG A 75 18.97 16.83 4.86
C ARG A 75 18.24 15.73 4.07
N TRP A 76 17.40 16.16 3.12
CA TRP A 76 16.45 15.28 2.45
C TRP A 76 17.07 14.28 1.48
N GLU A 77 18.10 14.66 0.72
CA GLU A 77 18.80 13.75 -0.19
C GLU A 77 19.50 12.62 0.59
N ASP A 78 20.17 12.97 1.69
CA ASP A 78 20.75 11.98 2.61
C ASP A 78 19.68 11.08 3.23
N ALA A 79 18.53 11.64 3.61
CA ALA A 79 17.40 10.87 4.14
C ALA A 79 16.88 9.87 3.10
N PHE A 80 16.81 10.27 1.82
CA PHE A 80 16.46 9.40 0.71
C PHE A 80 17.47 8.27 0.55
N HIS A 81 18.77 8.55 0.50
CA HIS A 81 19.78 7.49 0.42
C HIS A 81 19.73 6.54 1.62
N ARG A 82 19.46 7.05 2.82
CA ARG A 82 19.31 6.23 4.02
C ARG A 82 18.08 5.33 3.97
N LEU A 83 16.95 5.84 3.48
CA LEU A 83 15.72 5.08 3.30
C LEU A 83 15.86 4.03 2.18
N HIS A 84 16.43 4.42 1.03
CA HIS A 84 16.60 3.56 -0.14
C HIS A 84 17.64 2.45 0.08
N ALA A 85 18.50 2.57 1.09
CA ALA A 85 19.43 1.52 1.49
C ALA A 85 18.73 0.23 1.98
N THR A 86 17.46 0.32 2.40
CA THR A 86 16.68 -0.83 2.90
C THR A 86 15.32 -1.00 2.21
N ASN A 87 14.81 0.04 1.55
CA ASN A 87 13.51 0.02 0.90
C ASN A 87 13.62 0.50 -0.55
N ASN A 88 13.44 -0.42 -1.49
CA ASN A 88 13.49 -0.12 -2.92
C ASN A 88 12.25 0.63 -3.43
N PHE A 89 11.13 0.55 -2.70
CA PHE A 89 9.83 1.08 -3.13
C PHE A 89 9.12 1.91 -2.03
N PRO A 90 9.77 2.97 -1.51
CA PRO A 90 9.20 3.83 -0.48
C PRO A 90 7.90 4.51 -0.91
N GLU A 91 7.67 4.71 -2.22
CA GLU A 91 6.45 5.33 -2.72
C GLU A 91 5.21 4.42 -2.60
N PHE A 92 5.41 3.10 -2.61
CA PHE A 92 4.31 2.13 -2.45
C PHE A 92 4.09 1.83 -0.98
N THR A 93 5.17 1.62 -0.23
CA THR A 93 5.13 1.35 1.21
C THR A 93 4.60 2.56 1.98
N GLY A 94 5.05 3.78 1.64
CA GLY A 94 4.53 5.04 2.18
C GLY A 94 3.03 5.27 1.95
N ARG A 95 2.42 4.60 0.95
CA ARG A 95 0.97 4.68 0.67
C ARG A 95 0.18 3.52 1.25
N LEU A 96 0.69 2.30 1.10
CA LEU A 96 -0.07 1.07 1.31
C LEU A 96 0.29 0.35 2.61
N CYS A 97 1.51 0.52 3.13
CA CYS A 97 1.97 -0.17 4.32
C CYS A 97 1.02 0.13 5.49
N PRO A 98 0.67 -0.87 6.32
CA PRO A 98 -0.16 -0.64 7.48
C PRO A 98 0.68 -0.23 8.72
N ALA A 99 1.90 0.27 8.46
CA ALA A 99 2.83 0.90 9.40
C ALA A 99 3.12 0.11 10.70
N PRO A 100 3.60 -1.14 10.62
CA PRO A 100 3.95 -1.91 11.81
C PRO A 100 5.07 -1.27 12.63
N CYS A 101 5.96 -0.50 11.99
CA CYS A 101 6.97 0.32 12.64
C CYS A 101 6.38 1.39 13.59
N GLU A 102 5.22 1.98 13.25
CA GLU A 102 4.53 2.94 14.12
C GLU A 102 3.92 2.23 15.33
N ALA A 103 3.39 1.02 15.15
CA ALA A 103 2.87 0.21 16.26
C ALA A 103 3.97 -0.26 17.23
N ALA A 104 5.21 -0.42 16.73
CA ALA A 104 6.40 -0.76 17.51
C ALA A 104 7.16 0.47 18.05
N CYS A 105 6.69 1.69 17.77
CA CYS A 105 7.35 2.91 18.23
C CYS A 105 7.31 2.99 19.76
N VAL A 106 8.43 3.34 20.39
CA VAL A 106 8.51 3.50 21.86
C VAL A 106 7.60 4.63 22.33
N LEU A 107 7.49 5.72 21.56
CA LEU A 107 6.56 6.82 21.88
C LEU A 107 5.10 6.34 21.89
N GLY A 108 4.80 5.32 21.06
CA GLY A 108 3.51 4.64 20.97
C GLY A 108 3.06 3.90 22.24
N ILE A 109 3.92 3.79 23.27
CA ILE A 109 3.57 3.17 24.54
C ILE A 109 2.64 4.08 25.36
N ASN A 110 2.87 5.39 25.34
CA ASN A 110 2.17 6.35 26.21
C ASN A 110 1.66 7.59 25.47
N SER A 111 1.98 7.76 24.20
CA SER A 111 1.50 8.85 23.34
C SER A 111 1.35 8.34 21.91
N ASP A 112 0.92 9.21 21.00
CA ASP A 112 0.81 8.82 19.60
C ASP A 112 2.19 8.59 18.97
N PRO A 113 2.37 7.55 18.13
CA PRO A 113 3.66 7.26 17.53
C PRO A 113 4.10 8.32 16.51
N VAL A 114 5.40 8.36 16.22
CA VAL A 114 5.94 9.15 15.10
C VAL A 114 5.28 8.71 13.79
N THR A 115 4.96 9.65 12.89
CA THR A 115 4.34 9.36 11.58
C THR A 115 5.36 8.84 10.57
N ILE A 116 6.01 7.72 10.90
CA ILE A 116 7.11 7.13 10.14
C ILE A 116 6.71 6.88 8.68
N LYS A 117 5.50 6.36 8.45
CA LYS A 117 4.99 6.09 7.10
C LYS A 117 4.86 7.37 6.28
N GLN A 118 4.44 8.48 6.91
CA GLN A 118 4.30 9.76 6.23
C GLN A 118 5.66 10.39 5.91
N VAL A 119 6.63 10.25 6.82
CA VAL A 119 8.01 10.71 6.58
C VAL A 119 8.63 9.93 5.41
N GLU A 120 8.47 8.61 5.38
CA GLU A 120 8.89 7.74 4.28
C GLU A 120 8.29 8.19 2.94
N LEU A 121 6.98 8.44 2.90
CA LEU A 121 6.27 8.91 1.71
C LEU A 121 6.80 10.26 1.21
N GLU A 122 7.04 11.21 2.11
CA GLU A 122 7.49 12.55 1.70
C GLU A 122 8.93 12.54 1.20
N ILE A 123 9.81 11.75 1.82
CA ILE A 123 11.20 11.59 1.37
C ILE A 123 11.24 11.18 -0.10
N VAL A 124 10.46 10.16 -0.48
CA VAL A 124 10.46 9.65 -1.86
C VAL A 124 9.78 10.58 -2.84
N GLU A 125 8.66 11.23 -2.47
CA GLU A 125 8.03 12.21 -3.38
C GLU A 125 8.95 13.39 -3.65
N ARG A 126 9.66 13.86 -2.64
CA ARG A 126 10.70 14.88 -2.80
C ARG A 126 11.84 14.39 -3.69
N ALA A 127 12.33 13.18 -3.47
CA ALA A 127 13.38 12.58 -4.30
C ALA A 127 12.98 12.49 -5.79
N TRP A 128 11.72 12.20 -6.09
CA TRP A 128 11.21 12.24 -7.46
C TRP A 128 11.16 13.65 -8.04
N ASN A 129 10.70 14.63 -7.25
CA ASN A 129 10.62 16.02 -7.69
C ASN A 129 11.99 16.64 -7.94
N GLU A 130 13.00 16.23 -7.17
CA GLU A 130 14.37 16.73 -7.27
C GLU A 130 15.30 15.86 -8.13
N GLY A 131 14.83 14.69 -8.59
CA GLY A 131 15.56 13.82 -9.51
C GLY A 131 16.69 13.00 -8.88
N TRP A 132 16.61 12.67 -7.58
CA TRP A 132 17.67 11.94 -6.85
C TRP A 132 17.65 10.41 -7.08
N ILE A 133 16.65 9.89 -7.79
CA ILE A 133 16.37 8.46 -7.85
C ILE A 133 17.15 7.82 -8.99
N LEU A 134 18.21 7.11 -8.63
CA LEU A 134 18.96 6.21 -9.50
C LEU A 134 19.41 5.01 -8.67
N THR A 135 19.26 3.79 -9.18
CA THR A 135 19.95 2.62 -8.60
C THR A 135 20.34 1.61 -9.68
N ARG A 136 21.64 1.36 -9.73
CA ARG A 136 22.32 0.41 -10.63
C ARG A 136 22.84 -0.77 -9.80
N ALA A 137 22.52 -1.98 -10.24
CA ALA A 137 23.44 -3.11 -10.17
C ALA A 137 23.67 -3.50 -11.63
N GLY A 138 24.93 -3.57 -12.08
CA GLY A 138 25.29 -3.70 -13.51
C GLY A 138 24.95 -5.04 -14.16
N HIS A 139 23.81 -5.62 -13.83
CA HIS A 139 23.26 -6.83 -14.44
C HIS A 139 22.23 -6.44 -15.50
N ASP A 140 22.20 -7.20 -16.59
CA ASP A 140 21.11 -7.13 -17.56
C ASP A 140 19.90 -7.87 -16.97
N VAL A 141 18.80 -7.15 -16.75
CA VAL A 141 17.59 -7.69 -16.10
C VAL A 141 16.45 -7.74 -17.09
N VAL A 142 15.86 -8.92 -17.25
CA VAL A 142 14.61 -9.14 -18.00
C VAL A 142 13.51 -9.58 -17.04
N VAL A 143 12.38 -8.89 -17.06
CA VAL A 143 11.17 -9.25 -16.31
C VAL A 143 10.13 -9.81 -17.28
N LEU A 144 9.77 -11.07 -17.08
CA LEU A 144 8.67 -11.73 -17.80
C LEU A 144 7.37 -11.51 -17.01
N GLU A 145 6.37 -10.90 -17.64
CA GLU A 145 5.06 -10.61 -17.05
C GLU A 145 3.97 -11.29 -17.88
N ARG A 146 3.10 -12.05 -17.20
CA ARG A 146 2.00 -12.77 -17.84
C ARG A 146 0.93 -11.81 -18.36
N ALA A 147 0.63 -10.75 -17.63
CA ALA A 147 -0.38 -9.76 -18.01
C ALA A 147 0.11 -8.83 -19.13
N ASP A 148 -0.80 -8.00 -19.65
CA ASP A 148 -0.51 -7.01 -20.68
C ASP A 148 0.33 -5.82 -20.17
N ARG A 149 0.38 -5.61 -18.84
CA ARG A 149 1.19 -4.58 -18.18
C ARG A 149 1.81 -5.10 -16.88
N VAL A 150 2.97 -4.55 -16.57
CA VAL A 150 3.74 -4.85 -15.36
C VAL A 150 3.10 -4.21 -14.13
N GLY A 151 3.26 -4.88 -12.98
CA GLY A 151 2.94 -4.32 -11.66
C GLY A 151 2.00 -5.17 -10.81
N GLY A 152 1.56 -6.33 -11.31
CA GLY A 152 0.75 -7.29 -10.53
C GLY A 152 -0.44 -6.64 -9.83
N LEU A 153 -0.59 -6.86 -8.52
CA LEU A 153 -1.68 -6.28 -7.73
C LEU A 153 -1.61 -4.76 -7.61
N LEU A 154 -0.42 -4.14 -7.68
CA LEU A 154 -0.31 -2.68 -7.68
C LEU A 154 -0.99 -2.07 -8.90
N ARG A 155 -0.96 -2.77 -10.04
CA ARG A 155 -1.64 -2.40 -11.29
C ARG A 155 -3.12 -2.77 -11.26
N TYR A 156 -3.43 -4.04 -11.00
CA TYR A 156 -4.75 -4.60 -11.28
C TYR A 156 -5.63 -4.82 -10.05
N GLY A 157 -5.05 -5.01 -8.87
CA GLY A 157 -5.81 -5.29 -7.65
C GLY A 157 -6.18 -4.02 -6.90
N ILE A 158 -5.17 -3.27 -6.46
CA ILE A 158 -5.33 -2.09 -5.61
C ILE A 158 -6.08 -1.00 -6.39
N PRO A 159 -7.19 -0.45 -5.88
CA PRO A 159 -7.93 0.59 -6.57
C PRO A 159 -7.15 1.90 -6.73
N GLU A 160 -7.45 2.64 -7.80
CA GLU A 160 -6.89 3.97 -8.08
C GLU A 160 -7.05 4.94 -6.88
N PHE A 161 -8.19 4.92 -6.18
CA PHE A 161 -8.44 5.83 -5.03
C PHE A 161 -7.54 5.55 -3.82
N LYS A 162 -6.93 4.36 -3.75
CA LYS A 162 -6.03 3.96 -2.66
C LYS A 162 -4.58 4.26 -3.02
N MET A 163 -4.21 4.04 -4.28
CA MET A 163 -2.92 4.41 -4.84
C MET A 163 -3.06 4.61 -6.35
N GLU A 164 -2.84 5.84 -6.78
CA GLU A 164 -2.86 6.21 -8.19
C GLU A 164 -1.74 5.50 -8.95
N LYS A 165 -2.07 5.08 -10.16
CA LYS A 165 -1.23 4.25 -11.03
C LYS A 165 -0.03 4.99 -11.60
N LYS A 166 -0.10 6.31 -11.66
CA LYS A 166 1.01 7.18 -12.07
C LYS A 166 2.30 6.93 -11.27
N TYR A 167 2.21 6.56 -9.99
CA TYR A 167 3.41 6.29 -9.18
C TYR A 167 4.10 4.98 -9.58
N LEU A 168 3.31 3.96 -9.90
CA LEU A 168 3.82 2.71 -10.48
C LEU A 168 4.44 2.98 -11.85
N ASP A 169 3.76 3.76 -12.69
CA ASP A 169 4.23 4.03 -14.05
C ASP A 169 5.54 4.85 -14.04
N ARG A 170 5.65 5.83 -13.15
CA ARG A 170 6.90 6.60 -12.91
C ARG A 170 8.06 5.69 -12.48
N ARG A 171 7.83 4.73 -11.58
CA ARG A 171 8.85 3.75 -11.16
C ARG A 171 9.25 2.82 -12.31
N LEU A 172 8.29 2.26 -13.04
CA LEU A 172 8.57 1.37 -14.16
C LEU A 172 9.36 2.08 -15.26
N GLU A 173 9.05 3.34 -15.52
CA GLU A 173 9.81 4.13 -16.49
C GLU A 173 11.26 4.35 -16.06
N GLN A 174 11.48 4.69 -14.79
CA GLN A 174 12.83 4.77 -14.25
C GLN A 174 13.58 3.44 -14.37
N MET A 175 12.95 2.31 -14.07
CA MET A 175 13.56 0.98 -14.25
C MET A 175 13.90 0.68 -15.73
N ARG A 176 13.06 1.12 -16.69
CA ARG A 176 13.36 0.99 -18.13
C ARG A 176 14.55 1.84 -18.53
N LEU A 177 14.61 3.09 -18.09
CA LEU A 177 15.74 4.00 -18.35
C LEU A 177 17.05 3.47 -17.76
N GLU A 178 16.97 2.68 -16.69
CA GLU A 178 18.11 1.97 -16.11
C GLU A 178 18.50 0.69 -16.84
N GLY A 179 17.74 0.27 -17.84
CA GLY A 179 18.03 -0.88 -18.70
C GLY A 179 17.23 -2.14 -18.39
N THR A 180 16.26 -2.10 -17.47
CA THR A 180 15.37 -3.26 -17.25
C THR A 180 14.49 -3.48 -18.47
N GLU A 181 14.59 -4.67 -19.08
CA GLU A 181 13.70 -5.09 -20.15
C GLU A 181 12.43 -5.72 -19.56
N PHE A 182 11.25 -5.26 -19.99
CA PHE A 182 9.97 -5.85 -19.60
C PHE A 182 9.33 -6.56 -20.79
N ARG A 183 9.12 -7.88 -20.68
CA ARG A 183 8.41 -8.69 -21.68
C ARG A 183 7.03 -9.09 -21.13
N VAL A 184 6.02 -8.34 -21.52
CA VAL A 184 4.61 -8.56 -21.14
C VAL A 184 3.97 -9.67 -21.98
N ASN A 185 2.77 -10.12 -21.60
CA ASN A 185 2.06 -11.24 -22.22
C ASN A 185 2.91 -12.52 -22.34
N THR A 186 3.82 -12.74 -21.39
CA THR A 186 4.75 -13.88 -21.37
C THR A 186 4.60 -14.62 -20.05
N ASN A 187 3.94 -15.78 -20.09
CA ASN A 187 3.72 -16.65 -18.95
C ASN A 187 4.88 -17.65 -18.79
N ALA A 188 5.85 -17.33 -17.94
CA ALA A 188 6.96 -18.22 -17.64
C ALA A 188 6.45 -19.60 -17.11
N GLY A 189 6.98 -20.68 -17.67
CA GLY A 189 6.53 -22.06 -17.43
C GLY A 189 5.43 -22.54 -18.38
N VAL A 190 4.83 -21.65 -19.18
CA VAL A 190 3.84 -21.99 -20.22
C VAL A 190 4.32 -21.56 -21.60
N ASP A 191 4.60 -20.27 -21.77
CA ASP A 191 5.07 -19.69 -23.04
C ASP A 191 6.59 -19.80 -23.20
N VAL A 192 7.32 -19.82 -22.08
CA VAL A 192 8.78 -20.04 -22.01
C VAL A 192 9.05 -21.14 -21.00
N THR A 193 9.73 -22.21 -21.41
CA THR A 193 9.98 -23.37 -20.56
C THR A 193 11.06 -23.10 -19.52
N GLY A 194 11.05 -23.85 -18.42
CA GLY A 194 12.09 -23.75 -17.40
C GLY A 194 13.50 -24.03 -17.94
N SER A 195 13.64 -24.94 -18.91
CA SER A 195 14.92 -25.24 -19.54
C SER A 195 15.44 -24.11 -20.43
N GLU A 196 14.56 -23.39 -21.12
CA GLU A 196 14.95 -22.17 -21.86
C GLU A 196 15.41 -21.08 -20.90
N LEU A 197 14.67 -20.85 -19.81
CA LEU A 197 15.08 -19.86 -18.80
C LEU A 197 16.45 -20.20 -18.19
N GLN A 198 16.70 -21.47 -17.87
CA GLN A 198 17.98 -21.91 -17.29
C GLN A 198 19.15 -21.83 -18.28
N ARG A 199 18.87 -21.93 -19.57
CA ARG A 199 19.88 -21.79 -20.62
C ARG A 199 20.22 -20.32 -20.87
N ASP A 200 19.21 -19.46 -20.86
CA ASP A 200 19.32 -18.08 -21.34
C ASP A 200 19.64 -17.07 -20.22
N PHE A 201 19.52 -17.45 -18.94
CA PHE A 201 19.78 -16.58 -17.78
C PHE A 201 20.69 -17.23 -16.74
N ASP A 202 21.63 -16.45 -16.20
CA ASP A 202 22.54 -16.89 -15.13
C ASP A 202 21.81 -17.13 -13.79
N ALA A 203 20.73 -16.39 -13.55
CA ALA A 203 19.93 -16.47 -12.34
C ALA A 203 18.45 -16.21 -12.66
N ILE A 204 17.57 -16.89 -11.94
CA ILE A 204 16.11 -16.79 -12.09
C ILE A 204 15.49 -16.49 -10.74
N VAL A 205 14.65 -15.45 -10.69
CA VAL A 205 13.83 -15.11 -9.52
C VAL A 205 12.36 -15.36 -9.86
N LEU A 206 11.71 -16.25 -9.10
CA LEU A 206 10.28 -16.52 -9.25
C LEU A 206 9.48 -15.53 -8.40
N ALA A 207 8.83 -14.58 -9.07
CA ALA A 207 8.03 -13.52 -8.45
C ALA A 207 6.55 -13.55 -8.89
N GLY A 208 6.01 -14.73 -9.23
CA GLY A 208 4.65 -14.88 -9.78
C GLY A 208 3.49 -14.60 -8.81
N GLY A 209 3.77 -14.45 -7.52
CA GLY A 209 2.76 -14.17 -6.49
C GLY A 209 1.77 -15.32 -6.25
N ALA A 210 0.69 -15.02 -5.52
CA ALA A 210 -0.35 -15.97 -5.15
C ALA A 210 -1.65 -15.69 -5.94
N THR A 211 -1.76 -16.22 -7.15
CA THR A 211 -2.90 -15.92 -8.05
C THR A 211 -4.11 -16.82 -7.85
N LEU A 212 -3.97 -17.92 -7.10
CA LEU A 212 -5.06 -18.82 -6.79
C LEU A 212 -5.88 -18.24 -5.63
N TRP A 213 -7.16 -17.96 -5.88
CA TRP A 213 -8.09 -17.53 -4.84
C TRP A 213 -8.57 -18.71 -4.00
N ARG A 214 -9.03 -18.40 -2.79
CA ARG A 214 -9.75 -19.34 -1.95
C ARG A 214 -11.21 -19.34 -2.37
N ASP A 215 -11.71 -20.49 -2.80
CA ASP A 215 -13.11 -20.63 -3.18
C ASP A 215 -13.98 -21.09 -1.99
N LEU A 216 -15.28 -20.80 -2.06
CA LEU A 216 -16.26 -21.24 -1.08
C LEU A 216 -17.32 -22.09 -1.80
N PRO A 217 -17.15 -23.43 -1.81
CA PRO A 217 -18.06 -24.34 -2.54
C PRO A 217 -19.35 -24.56 -1.74
N VAL A 218 -20.25 -23.60 -1.83
CA VAL A 218 -21.59 -23.62 -1.19
C VAL A 218 -22.68 -23.56 -2.27
N PRO A 219 -23.91 -24.03 -1.98
CA PRO A 219 -25.02 -23.92 -2.92
C PRO A 219 -25.23 -22.49 -3.41
N GLY A 220 -25.35 -22.30 -4.73
CA GLY A 220 -25.52 -20.98 -5.37
C GLY A 220 -24.23 -20.24 -5.68
N ARG A 221 -23.05 -20.83 -5.42
CA ARG A 221 -21.73 -20.27 -5.78
C ARG A 221 -21.61 -19.98 -7.29
N GLU A 222 -22.33 -20.72 -8.12
CA GLU A 222 -22.37 -20.62 -9.58
C GLU A 222 -23.32 -19.53 -10.10
N PHE A 223 -24.13 -18.93 -9.23
CA PHE A 223 -25.12 -17.94 -9.67
C PHE A 223 -24.46 -16.65 -10.19
N LYS A 224 -25.05 -16.10 -11.26
CA LYS A 224 -24.67 -14.79 -11.77
C LYS A 224 -24.83 -13.74 -10.66
N GLY A 225 -23.76 -12.99 -10.39
CA GLY A 225 -23.69 -12.04 -9.28
C GLY A 225 -22.72 -12.45 -8.17
N VAL A 226 -22.24 -13.70 -8.17
CA VAL A 226 -21.21 -14.18 -7.24
C VAL A 226 -19.85 -14.15 -7.95
N TYR A 227 -18.99 -13.22 -7.54
CA TYR A 227 -17.70 -12.98 -8.16
C TYR A 227 -16.58 -13.02 -7.13
N GLN A 228 -15.42 -13.54 -7.52
CA GLN A 228 -14.17 -13.35 -6.80
C GLN A 228 -13.72 -11.89 -6.92
N ALA A 229 -13.02 -11.38 -5.91
CA ALA A 229 -12.57 -9.98 -5.91
C ALA A 229 -11.68 -9.65 -7.12
N MET A 230 -10.85 -10.62 -7.56
CA MET A 230 -10.00 -10.46 -8.75
C MET A 230 -10.76 -10.56 -10.09
N GLU A 231 -12.04 -10.88 -10.08
CA GLU A 231 -12.92 -10.70 -11.24
C GLU A 231 -13.53 -9.28 -11.26
N TYR A 232 -13.68 -8.66 -10.08
CA TYR A 232 -14.34 -7.37 -9.88
C TYR A 232 -13.39 -6.16 -9.96
N LEU A 233 -12.26 -6.22 -9.25
CA LEU A 233 -11.34 -5.09 -9.10
C LEU A 233 -10.56 -4.76 -10.39
N PRO A 234 -9.97 -5.73 -11.13
CA PRO A 234 -9.17 -5.41 -12.31
C PRO A 234 -9.92 -4.68 -13.43
N PRO A 235 -11.16 -5.08 -13.81
CA PRO A 235 -11.91 -4.31 -14.80
C PRO A 235 -12.22 -2.89 -14.33
N SER A 236 -12.49 -2.68 -13.04
CA SER A 236 -12.71 -1.34 -12.49
C SER A 236 -11.45 -0.47 -12.61
N ASN A 237 -10.27 -1.01 -12.30
CA ASN A 237 -9.00 -0.32 -12.50
C ASN A 237 -8.73 -0.03 -13.98
N ARG A 238 -9.02 -0.97 -14.87
CA ARG A 238 -8.91 -0.78 -16.33
C ARG A 238 -9.78 0.36 -16.85
N VAL A 239 -10.96 0.59 -16.28
CA VAL A 239 -11.79 1.76 -16.60
C VAL A 239 -11.07 3.06 -16.24
N GLN A 240 -10.48 3.13 -15.03
CA GLN A 240 -9.77 4.34 -14.59
C GLN A 240 -8.49 4.60 -15.40
N GLN A 241 -7.91 3.55 -15.96
CA GLN A 241 -6.75 3.63 -16.85
C GLN A 241 -7.13 3.85 -18.32
N GLY A 242 -8.42 3.97 -18.65
CA GLY A 242 -8.91 4.25 -20.00
C GLY A 242 -8.95 3.04 -20.94
N ASP A 243 -8.71 1.83 -20.43
CA ASP A 243 -8.67 0.60 -21.24
C ASP A 243 -10.07 0.06 -21.55
N LEU A 244 -11.03 0.36 -20.68
CA LEU A 244 -12.43 -0.05 -20.80
C LEU A 244 -13.33 1.17 -20.63
N ALA A 245 -14.38 1.26 -21.43
CA ALA A 245 -15.39 2.30 -21.27
C ALA A 245 -16.21 2.12 -19.98
N ALA A 246 -16.44 0.87 -19.56
CA ALA A 246 -17.19 0.54 -18.36
C ALA A 246 -16.75 -0.83 -17.80
N SER A 247 -16.95 -1.03 -16.49
CA SER A 247 -16.71 -2.32 -15.84
C SER A 247 -17.83 -3.31 -16.24
N PRO A 248 -17.51 -4.55 -16.61
CA PRO A 248 -18.52 -5.59 -16.89
C PRO A 248 -19.31 -5.99 -15.64
N ILE A 249 -18.73 -5.76 -14.45
CA ILE A 249 -19.41 -5.95 -13.16
C ILE A 249 -19.66 -4.57 -12.58
N ASP A 250 -20.93 -4.17 -12.63
CA ASP A 250 -21.42 -2.88 -12.16
C ASP A 250 -22.27 -3.05 -10.88
N ALA A 251 -21.99 -2.25 -9.86
CA ALA A 251 -22.71 -2.21 -8.60
C ALA A 251 -23.80 -1.13 -8.54
N HIS A 252 -23.97 -0.29 -9.56
CA HIS A 252 -24.89 0.84 -9.55
C HIS A 252 -26.32 0.44 -9.17
N GLY A 253 -26.85 1.08 -8.12
CA GLY A 253 -28.21 0.85 -7.61
C GLY A 253 -28.43 -0.55 -7.00
N LYS A 254 -27.40 -1.38 -6.85
CA LYS A 254 -27.51 -2.75 -6.32
C LYS A 254 -27.27 -2.79 -4.82
N ARG A 255 -27.75 -3.87 -4.20
CA ARG A 255 -27.36 -4.27 -2.85
C ARG A 255 -26.20 -5.25 -2.97
N VAL A 256 -25.04 -4.88 -2.44
CA VAL A 256 -23.78 -5.62 -2.59
C VAL A 256 -23.46 -6.31 -1.27
N VAL A 257 -23.06 -7.58 -1.36
CA VAL A 257 -22.54 -8.36 -0.24
C VAL A 257 -21.07 -8.66 -0.51
N ILE A 258 -20.21 -8.33 0.45
CA ILE A 258 -18.76 -8.57 0.41
C ILE A 258 -18.42 -9.58 1.51
N ILE A 259 -17.77 -10.68 1.13
CA ILE A 259 -17.30 -11.70 2.07
C ILE A 259 -15.79 -11.54 2.25
N GLY A 260 -15.36 -11.12 3.45
CA GLY A 260 -13.98 -10.88 3.83
C GLY A 260 -13.75 -9.47 4.37
N GLY A 261 -13.10 -9.36 5.54
CA GLY A 261 -12.81 -8.07 6.21
C GLY A 261 -11.36 -7.57 6.04
N GLY A 262 -10.55 -8.23 5.21
CA GLY A 262 -9.20 -7.79 4.86
C GLY A 262 -9.16 -6.63 3.86
N ASP A 263 -7.95 -6.24 3.43
CA ASP A 263 -7.72 -5.14 2.48
C ASP A 263 -8.49 -5.31 1.18
N THR A 264 -8.50 -6.52 0.60
CA THR A 264 -9.26 -6.80 -0.63
C THR A 264 -10.76 -6.52 -0.45
N GLY A 265 -11.33 -6.83 0.71
CA GLY A 265 -12.73 -6.54 1.01
C GLY A 265 -12.99 -5.04 1.13
N ALA A 266 -12.09 -4.29 1.76
CA ALA A 266 -12.16 -2.84 1.82
C ALA A 266 -11.99 -2.18 0.44
N ASP A 267 -11.18 -2.77 -0.44
CA ASP A 267 -10.99 -2.31 -1.81
C ASP A 267 -12.26 -2.56 -2.66
N CYS A 268 -12.92 -3.72 -2.49
CA CYS A 268 -14.25 -3.97 -3.07
C CYS A 268 -15.30 -2.99 -2.53
N LEU A 269 -15.27 -2.68 -1.23
CA LEU A 269 -16.20 -1.73 -0.60
C LEU A 269 -16.08 -0.33 -1.21
N GLY A 270 -14.86 0.21 -1.29
CA GLY A 270 -14.62 1.54 -1.86
C GLY A 270 -14.92 1.60 -3.36
N THR A 271 -14.73 0.49 -4.08
CA THR A 271 -15.08 0.36 -5.50
C THR A 271 -16.59 0.37 -5.69
N ALA A 272 -17.34 -0.41 -4.90
CA ALA A 272 -18.80 -0.49 -4.97
C ALA A 272 -19.48 0.84 -4.59
N HIS A 273 -18.93 1.56 -3.60
CA HIS A 273 -19.38 2.91 -3.26
C HIS A 273 -19.28 3.87 -4.45
N ARG A 274 -18.13 3.90 -5.14
CA ARG A 274 -17.89 4.77 -6.31
C ARG A 274 -18.70 4.37 -7.55
N GLN A 275 -19.11 3.11 -7.63
CA GLN A 275 -20.06 2.64 -8.64
C GLN A 275 -21.52 3.01 -8.30
N GLY A 276 -21.80 3.58 -7.13
CA GLY A 276 -23.14 4.01 -6.74
C GLY A 276 -24.03 2.86 -6.26
N ALA A 277 -23.47 1.88 -5.54
CA ALA A 277 -24.27 0.85 -4.89
C ALA A 277 -25.31 1.47 -3.93
N ALA A 278 -26.52 0.91 -3.92
CA ALA A 278 -27.61 1.37 -3.06
C ALA A 278 -27.39 0.98 -1.60
N GLU A 279 -26.77 -0.19 -1.37
CA GLU A 279 -26.49 -0.73 -0.05
C GLU A 279 -25.29 -1.67 -0.13
N ILE A 280 -24.42 -1.68 0.87
CA ILE A 280 -23.27 -2.58 0.92
C ILE A 280 -23.14 -3.18 2.32
N HIS A 281 -23.06 -4.51 2.38
CA HIS A 281 -22.80 -5.28 3.60
C HIS A 281 -21.47 -6.02 3.46
N GLN A 282 -20.59 -5.84 4.44
CA GLN A 282 -19.30 -6.52 4.50
C GLN A 282 -19.28 -7.46 5.71
N PHE A 283 -19.05 -8.75 5.45
CA PHE A 283 -19.00 -9.79 6.46
C PHE A 283 -17.56 -10.23 6.72
N GLU A 284 -17.17 -10.25 8.00
CA GLU A 284 -15.93 -10.82 8.49
C GLU A 284 -16.26 -12.06 9.34
N ILE A 285 -15.56 -13.17 9.06
CA ILE A 285 -15.76 -14.44 9.76
C ILE A 285 -15.13 -14.43 11.16
N LEU A 286 -14.22 -13.50 11.41
CA LEU A 286 -13.57 -13.32 12.70
C LEU A 286 -14.33 -12.32 13.60
N PRO A 287 -14.24 -12.49 14.93
CA PRO A 287 -14.79 -11.53 15.88
C PRO A 287 -14.21 -10.13 15.65
N ARG A 288 -15.00 -9.12 16.01
CA ARG A 288 -14.53 -7.73 15.96
C ARG A 288 -13.26 -7.59 16.81
N PRO A 289 -12.13 -7.16 16.21
CA PRO A 289 -10.91 -6.97 16.98
C PRO A 289 -11.08 -5.89 18.08
N PRO A 290 -10.29 -5.93 19.16
CA PRO A 290 -10.37 -4.93 20.22
C PRO A 290 -9.91 -3.55 19.74
N ALA A 291 -10.33 -2.49 20.45
CA ALA A 291 -9.86 -1.13 20.19
C ALA A 291 -8.40 -0.94 20.65
N ASP A 292 -8.05 -1.55 21.78
CA ASP A 292 -6.75 -1.42 22.43
C ASP A 292 -6.00 -2.76 22.48
N ARG A 293 -4.68 -2.68 22.72
CA ARG A 293 -3.84 -3.87 22.91
C ARG A 293 -4.32 -4.67 24.13
N VAL A 294 -4.41 -5.97 23.96
CA VAL A 294 -4.71 -6.95 25.01
C VAL A 294 -3.47 -7.78 25.35
N ALA A 295 -3.49 -8.54 26.44
CA ALA A 295 -2.32 -9.23 26.99
C ALA A 295 -1.61 -10.17 25.99
N ASN A 296 -2.33 -10.76 25.04
CA ASN A 296 -1.78 -11.65 24.01
C ASN A 296 -1.21 -10.89 22.78
N MET A 297 -1.21 -9.55 22.79
CA MET A 297 -0.64 -8.70 21.73
C MET A 297 0.35 -7.68 22.34
N PRO A 298 1.39 -8.14 23.06
CA PRO A 298 2.29 -7.26 23.81
C PRO A 298 3.05 -6.33 22.87
N TRP A 299 3.28 -5.09 23.29
CA TRP A 299 4.26 -4.23 22.62
C TRP A 299 5.65 -4.91 22.71
N PRO A 300 6.50 -4.87 21.66
CA PRO A 300 6.42 -4.09 20.42
C PRO A 300 5.78 -4.83 19.22
N THR A 301 5.07 -5.96 19.45
CA THR A 301 4.48 -6.74 18.35
C THR A 301 3.41 -5.96 17.59
N TYR A 302 3.16 -6.34 16.33
CA TYR A 302 2.09 -5.75 15.55
C TYR A 302 0.71 -6.22 16.04
N PRO A 303 -0.16 -5.33 16.53
CA PRO A 303 -1.40 -5.75 17.16
C PRO A 303 -2.54 -5.86 16.14
N MET A 304 -3.40 -6.86 16.34
CA MET A 304 -4.65 -7.02 15.61
C MET A 304 -5.74 -6.16 16.26
N LEU A 305 -5.70 -4.86 16.00
CA LEU A 305 -6.67 -3.89 16.50
C LEU A 305 -7.78 -3.61 15.47
N PHE A 306 -8.91 -3.13 15.96
CA PHE A 306 -10.00 -2.67 15.10
C PHE A 306 -9.55 -1.49 14.26
N ARG A 307 -9.70 -1.60 12.93
CA ARG A 307 -9.30 -0.55 11.99
C ARG A 307 -10.46 -0.12 11.11
N VAL A 308 -10.42 1.16 10.78
CA VAL A 308 -11.33 1.82 9.85
C VAL A 308 -10.49 2.38 8.70
N SER A 309 -10.64 1.80 7.52
CA SER A 309 -10.06 2.34 6.28
C SER A 309 -10.94 3.48 5.74
N SER A 310 -10.43 4.24 4.76
CA SER A 310 -11.21 5.27 4.07
C SER A 310 -12.50 4.72 3.44
N ALA A 311 -12.48 3.50 2.91
CA ALA A 311 -13.68 2.87 2.35
C ALA A 311 -14.76 2.59 3.42
N HIS A 312 -14.37 2.29 4.65
CA HIS A 312 -15.34 2.07 5.73
C HIS A 312 -15.98 3.38 6.23
N GLU A 313 -15.25 4.49 6.18
CA GLU A 313 -15.79 5.83 6.46
C GLU A 313 -16.77 6.32 5.38
N GLU A 314 -16.68 5.78 4.16
CA GLU A 314 -17.60 6.09 3.05
C GLU A 314 -18.98 5.46 3.24
N GLY A 315 -19.11 4.50 4.17
CA GLY A 315 -20.36 3.88 4.55
C GLY A 315 -20.33 2.35 4.40
N GLY A 316 -21.53 1.77 4.33
CA GLY A 316 -21.72 0.32 4.36
C GLY A 316 -21.81 -0.23 5.78
N VAL A 317 -22.38 -1.43 5.90
CA VAL A 317 -22.58 -2.10 7.19
C VAL A 317 -21.53 -3.19 7.34
N ARG A 318 -20.77 -3.14 8.44
CA ARG A 318 -19.76 -4.15 8.78
C ARG A 318 -20.34 -5.12 9.81
N ILE A 319 -20.33 -6.40 9.48
CA ILE A 319 -20.87 -7.47 10.32
C ILE A 319 -19.71 -8.39 10.69
N TYR A 320 -19.58 -8.65 11.99
CA TYR A 320 -18.58 -9.54 12.58
C TYR A 320 -19.29 -10.73 13.20
N SER A 321 -18.75 -11.93 13.01
CA SER A 321 -19.19 -13.16 13.65
C SER A 321 -18.13 -13.72 14.58
#